data_AF-A0A0D6LMM2-F1
#
_entry.id   AF-A0A0D6LMM2-F1
#
_cell.length_a   1.000
_cell.length_b   1.000
_cell.length_c   1.000
_cell.angle_alpha   90.00
_cell.angle_beta   90.00
_cell.angle_gamma   90.00
#
_symmetry.space_group_name_H-M   'P 1'
#
loop_
_entity.id
_entity.type
_entity.pdbx_description
1 polymer ?
#
loop_
_entity_poly.entity_id
_entity_poly.type
_entity_poly.pdbx_seq_one_letter_code
_entity_poly.pdbx_strand_id
1 'polypeptide(L)'
;MCNAYNTHKLTHFNAAKERRLGCKLEAGKILRKTHKSWEQLRRHDPDVEISEEVTEHLFVSNSSVLCGVSLEELEEIFHPFDANASFTVFPNKRSYSFVSFSSKEQAEAAREGLHGTIPPQLKVSHQPFLISYVRQLPASKPVDKTLYPKDFVLVEDYITEDEEKAFVDLIFDTEDVKSLKHRAVIHYGHEFDYSKNAAFKPTKPIPPLISQLADRLVMDSHVDFRPDQVTINVYEPGQGIPSHYDTHSAFEDPIVCVRIVNRKHDINPLTHRVMPRRLRVSITLRKIRHEPCQCQYKEFCDWDREGEMAVPSDDKSALRIENQYVSGVYENIASHFDETRFSSWTGVKKFMNALPAHSVVYDVGCGNGKYLLPNDGLIKIGCDMSQMLCEIVQNKVLKPGGKACITVWSMDQSNSEYAKMRDNKDSVIEEAKKLDRLRVHDGKEFVQQDLLVPWRIDGTGETFMRYYHVFAEGEMEDLLRSVGGCSIDSIEKEQGNYIAVITKQ
;
A
#
# COMPACT_ATOMS: atom_id res chain seq x y z
N MET A 1 -46.10 -23.04 -22.04
CA MET A 1 -45.18 -23.96 -21.33
C MET A 1 -44.00 -23.14 -20.84
N CYS A 2 -43.90 -22.89 -19.52
CA CYS A 2 -42.72 -22.26 -18.93
C CYS A 2 -42.00 -23.33 -18.13
N ASN A 3 -40.84 -23.80 -18.61
CA ASN A 3 -40.04 -24.76 -17.87
C ASN A 3 -39.37 -24.06 -16.68
N ALA A 4 -39.51 -24.65 -15.49
CA ALA A 4 -38.95 -24.10 -14.27
C ALA A 4 -37.41 -24.18 -14.29
N TYR A 5 -36.74 -23.05 -14.06
CA TYR A 5 -35.34 -23.06 -13.67
C TYR A 5 -35.25 -23.60 -12.24
N ASN A 6 -34.80 -24.85 -12.13
CA ASN A 6 -34.75 -25.58 -10.87
C ASN A 6 -33.72 -24.95 -9.94
N THR A 7 -34.18 -24.31 -8.85
CA THR A 7 -33.35 -23.52 -7.93
C THR A 7 -32.55 -24.42 -6.98
N HIS A 8 -31.53 -25.09 -7.53
CA HIS A 8 -30.48 -25.72 -6.72
C HIS A 8 -29.84 -24.69 -5.79
N LYS A 9 -30.15 -24.79 -4.49
CA LYS A 9 -29.55 -23.96 -3.45
C LYS A 9 -28.02 -24.11 -3.51
N LEU A 10 -27.32 -22.99 -3.70
CA LEU A 10 -25.86 -22.91 -3.61
C LEU A 10 -25.41 -23.04 -2.15
N THR A 11 -25.41 -24.27 -1.62
CA THR A 11 -24.98 -24.59 -0.25
C THR A 11 -23.44 -24.58 -0.10
N HIS A 12 -22.81 -23.48 -0.50
CA HIS A 12 -21.40 -23.19 -0.19
C HIS A 12 -21.21 -22.71 1.26
N PHE A 13 -22.29 -22.25 1.92
CA PHE A 13 -22.29 -21.89 3.33
C PHE A 13 -22.63 -23.10 4.20
N ASN A 14 -21.77 -23.37 5.18
CA ASN A 14 -21.99 -24.43 6.16
C ASN A 14 -23.02 -23.94 7.20
N ALA A 15 -24.28 -24.32 7.03
CA ALA A 15 -25.40 -23.91 7.88
C ALA A 15 -25.20 -24.24 9.38
N ALA A 16 -24.36 -25.22 9.73
CA ALA A 16 -24.02 -25.52 11.13
C ALA A 16 -23.08 -24.48 11.77
N LYS A 17 -22.60 -23.47 11.02
CA LYS A 17 -21.86 -22.31 11.53
C LYS A 17 -22.71 -21.06 11.73
N GLU A 18 -23.93 -21.00 11.16
CA GLU A 18 -24.85 -19.90 11.42
C GLU A 18 -25.29 -19.93 12.88
N ARG A 19 -25.01 -18.84 13.60
CA ARG A 19 -25.54 -18.62 14.94
C ARG A 19 -26.73 -17.69 14.87
N ARG A 20 -27.83 -18.12 15.47
CA ARG A 20 -29.06 -17.32 15.55
C ARG A 20 -28.84 -16.10 16.46
N LEU A 21 -29.42 -14.99 16.05
CA LEU A 21 -29.55 -13.78 16.85
C LEU A 21 -30.34 -14.09 18.14
N GLY A 22 -30.08 -13.34 19.21
CA GLY A 22 -30.68 -13.53 20.54
C GLY A 22 -30.11 -14.69 21.37
N CYS A 23 -29.27 -15.58 20.81
CA CYS A 23 -28.76 -16.74 21.55
C CYS A 23 -27.62 -16.38 22.54
N LYS A 24 -27.67 -16.95 23.75
CA LYS A 24 -26.61 -16.88 24.79
C LYS A 24 -25.69 -18.11 24.73
N LEU A 25 -24.41 -17.94 25.08
CA LEU A 25 -23.42 -19.01 25.19
C LEU A 25 -23.53 -19.77 26.52
N GLU A 26 -23.16 -21.06 26.50
CA GLU A 26 -22.83 -21.83 27.70
C GLU A 26 -21.76 -21.12 28.55
N ALA A 27 -21.96 -21.06 29.88
CA ALA A 27 -21.06 -20.35 30.79
C ALA A 27 -19.57 -20.77 30.65
N GLY A 28 -19.28 -22.07 30.58
CA GLY A 28 -17.91 -22.58 30.37
C GLY A 28 -17.31 -22.22 28.99
N LYS A 29 -18.16 -21.94 27.98
CA LYS A 29 -17.74 -21.43 26.67
C LYS A 29 -17.58 -19.90 26.66
N ILE A 30 -18.25 -19.18 27.56
CA ILE A 30 -18.03 -17.75 27.81
C ILE A 30 -16.64 -17.57 28.42
N LEU A 31 -16.38 -18.10 29.61
CA LEU A 31 -15.14 -17.89 30.38
C LEU A 31 -13.87 -18.11 29.54
N ARG A 32 -13.79 -19.27 28.85
CA ARG A 32 -12.66 -19.63 27.99
C ARG A 32 -12.46 -18.70 26.78
N LYS A 33 -13.52 -18.04 26.30
CA LYS A 33 -13.41 -17.04 25.22
C LYS A 33 -13.10 -15.66 25.77
N THR A 34 -13.68 -15.26 26.91
CA THR A 34 -13.40 -14.00 27.59
C THR A 34 -11.90 -13.86 27.87
N HIS A 35 -11.24 -14.91 28.37
CA HIS A 35 -9.78 -14.90 28.57
C HIS A 35 -9.00 -14.66 27.25
N LYS A 36 -9.43 -15.26 26.13
CA LYS A 36 -8.81 -15.00 24.82
C LYS A 36 -9.04 -13.58 24.31
N SER A 37 -10.17 -12.95 24.67
CA SER A 37 -10.41 -11.54 24.41
C SER A 37 -9.53 -10.63 25.28
N TRP A 38 -9.24 -11.01 26.53
CA TRP A 38 -8.27 -10.32 27.39
C TRP A 38 -6.82 -10.45 26.85
N GLU A 39 -6.45 -11.61 26.30
CA GLU A 39 -5.16 -11.80 25.61
C GLU A 39 -5.03 -10.91 24.36
N GLN A 40 -6.14 -10.62 23.66
CA GLN A 40 -6.15 -9.65 22.55
C GLN A 40 -6.04 -8.22 23.06
N LEU A 41 -6.81 -7.86 24.10
CA LEU A 41 -6.75 -6.54 24.73
C LEU A 41 -5.33 -6.19 25.19
N ARG A 42 -4.69 -7.05 25.99
CA ARG A 42 -3.33 -6.86 26.52
C ARG A 42 -2.25 -6.70 25.43
N ARG A 43 -2.48 -7.17 24.20
CA ARG A 43 -1.55 -7.00 23.06
C ARG A 43 -1.74 -5.68 22.32
N HIS A 44 -2.93 -5.10 22.39
CA HIS A 44 -3.34 -3.95 21.58
C HIS A 44 -3.44 -2.66 22.41
N ASP A 45 -3.91 -2.77 23.65
CA ASP A 45 -4.06 -1.74 24.69
C ASP A 45 -3.52 -2.30 26.02
N PRO A 46 -2.18 -2.42 26.19
CA PRO A 46 -1.58 -2.91 27.44
C PRO A 46 -1.82 -1.96 28.64
N ASP A 47 -2.25 -0.74 28.36
CA ASP A 47 -2.60 0.34 29.28
C ASP A 47 -4.03 0.25 29.86
N VAL A 48 -4.83 -0.73 29.42
CA VAL A 48 -6.22 -0.96 29.90
C VAL A 48 -6.29 -2.13 30.86
N GLU A 49 -6.67 -1.86 32.11
CA GLU A 49 -6.86 -2.89 33.14
C GLU A 49 -8.29 -3.43 33.15
N ILE A 50 -8.42 -4.77 33.08
CA ILE A 50 -9.67 -5.47 33.41
C ILE A 50 -9.97 -5.28 34.89
N SER A 51 -11.22 -4.92 35.20
CA SER A 51 -11.73 -4.82 36.57
C SER A 51 -12.58 -6.06 36.92
N GLU A 52 -12.45 -6.54 38.16
CA GLU A 52 -13.40 -7.48 38.75
C GLU A 52 -14.60 -6.74 39.39
N GLU A 53 -14.38 -5.51 39.86
CA GLU A 53 -15.42 -4.59 40.35
C GLU A 53 -16.15 -3.89 39.19
N VAL A 54 -17.40 -3.45 39.46
CA VAL A 54 -18.23 -2.70 38.51
C VAL A 54 -17.62 -1.33 38.21
N THR A 55 -17.49 -1.00 36.93
CA THR A 55 -17.03 0.30 36.43
C THR A 55 -17.98 0.82 35.34
N GLU A 56 -17.92 2.12 35.07
CA GLU A 56 -18.69 2.80 34.01
C GLU A 56 -18.20 2.44 32.60
N HIS A 57 -17.06 1.74 32.47
CA HIS A 57 -16.42 1.42 31.20
C HIS A 57 -16.44 -0.09 30.92
N LEU A 58 -17.01 -0.46 29.78
CA LEU A 58 -17.07 -1.84 29.30
C LEU A 58 -16.13 -2.04 28.10
N PHE A 59 -15.22 -3.01 28.22
CA PHE A 59 -14.61 -3.66 27.06
C PHE A 59 -15.62 -4.64 26.46
N VAL A 60 -15.92 -4.50 25.17
CA VAL A 60 -16.90 -5.34 24.46
C VAL A 60 -16.21 -6.06 23.30
N SER A 61 -15.96 -7.35 23.45
CA SER A 61 -15.34 -8.17 22.40
C SER A 61 -16.34 -8.54 21.31
N ASN A 62 -15.86 -8.62 20.06
CA ASN A 62 -16.61 -8.83 18.82
C ASN A 62 -17.48 -7.65 18.35
N SER A 63 -17.41 -6.46 18.98
CA SER A 63 -18.32 -5.33 18.69
C SER A 63 -17.76 -4.28 17.72
N SER A 64 -17.13 -4.72 16.63
CA SER A 64 -16.40 -3.83 15.70
C SER A 64 -16.80 -4.02 14.24
N VAL A 65 -16.45 -3.06 13.39
CA VAL A 65 -16.63 -3.13 11.93
C VAL A 65 -15.91 -4.35 11.34
N LEU A 66 -14.73 -4.72 11.86
CA LEU A 66 -14.01 -5.95 11.47
C LEU A 66 -14.77 -7.25 11.80
N CYS A 67 -15.76 -7.19 12.69
CA CYS A 67 -16.64 -8.31 13.01
C CYS A 67 -17.98 -8.26 12.25
N GLY A 68 -18.24 -7.19 11.49
CA GLY A 68 -19.53 -6.94 10.84
C GLY A 68 -20.55 -6.23 11.73
N VAL A 69 -20.10 -5.49 12.74
CA VAL A 69 -20.96 -4.65 13.59
C VAL A 69 -20.72 -3.17 13.26
N SER A 70 -21.75 -2.48 12.80
CA SER A 70 -21.74 -1.03 12.54
C SER A 70 -21.85 -0.20 13.83
N LEU A 71 -21.53 1.09 13.77
CA LEU A 71 -21.69 1.99 14.92
C LEU A 71 -23.17 2.18 15.24
N GLU A 72 -23.99 2.30 14.20
CA GLU A 72 -25.44 2.39 14.26
C GLU A 72 -26.05 1.17 14.98
N GLU A 73 -25.53 -0.04 14.74
CA GLU A 73 -25.91 -1.23 15.51
C GLU A 73 -25.43 -1.17 16.98
N LEU A 74 -24.25 -0.62 17.29
CA LEU A 74 -23.84 -0.43 18.69
C LEU A 74 -24.78 0.54 19.42
N GLU A 75 -25.15 1.64 18.77
CA GLU A 75 -26.11 2.61 19.28
C GLU A 75 -27.49 1.95 19.51
N GLU A 76 -28.03 1.21 18.53
CA GLU A 76 -29.27 0.41 18.64
C GLU A 76 -29.23 -0.63 19.78
N ILE A 77 -28.04 -1.14 20.14
CA ILE A 77 -27.84 -2.17 21.19
C ILE A 77 -27.67 -1.56 22.58
N PHE A 78 -26.93 -0.46 22.72
CA PHE A 78 -26.49 0.07 24.01
C PHE A 78 -27.28 1.31 24.48
N HIS A 79 -27.83 2.14 23.60
CA HIS A 79 -28.69 3.27 24.00
C HIS A 79 -29.95 2.89 24.83
N PRO A 80 -30.54 1.67 24.71
CA PRO A 80 -31.60 1.22 25.61
C PRO A 80 -31.19 1.09 27.09
N PHE A 81 -29.89 1.09 27.40
CA PHE A 81 -29.36 1.06 28.77
C PHE A 81 -28.88 2.45 29.23
N ASP A 82 -28.25 3.22 28.33
CA ASP A 82 -27.96 4.65 28.54
C ASP A 82 -28.01 5.41 27.22
N ALA A 83 -28.94 6.36 27.09
CA ALA A 83 -29.07 7.22 25.92
C ALA A 83 -27.89 8.19 25.73
N ASN A 84 -27.02 8.34 26.73
CA ASN A 84 -25.79 9.14 26.65
C ASN A 84 -24.52 8.27 26.56
N ALA A 85 -24.64 6.96 26.33
CA ALA A 85 -23.50 6.06 26.21
C ALA A 85 -22.51 6.54 25.13
N SER A 86 -21.21 6.56 25.47
CA SER A 86 -20.15 7.00 24.56
C SER A 86 -19.27 5.85 24.11
N PHE A 87 -18.97 5.81 22.82
CA PHE A 87 -18.32 4.68 22.15
C PHE A 87 -16.87 5.01 21.79
N THR A 88 -15.99 4.03 21.91
CA THR A 88 -14.59 4.09 21.44
C THR A 88 -14.37 2.94 20.46
N VAL A 89 -14.20 3.28 19.17
CA VAL A 89 -14.30 2.31 18.05
C VAL A 89 -13.08 2.41 17.13
N PHE A 90 -12.65 1.28 16.56
CA PHE A 90 -11.37 1.17 15.86
C PHE A 90 -11.58 0.64 14.42
N PRO A 91 -11.78 1.51 13.41
CA PRO A 91 -12.30 1.11 12.10
C PRO A 91 -11.61 -0.08 11.43
N ASN A 92 -10.26 -0.11 11.44
CA ASN A 92 -9.46 -1.03 10.63
C ASN A 92 -8.41 -1.83 11.43
N LYS A 93 -8.50 -1.94 12.76
CA LYS A 93 -7.41 -2.54 13.58
C LYS A 93 -7.79 -3.51 14.70
N ARG A 94 -9.02 -3.48 15.26
CA ARG A 94 -9.36 -4.25 16.48
C ARG A 94 -10.73 -4.90 16.35
N SER A 95 -10.86 -6.13 16.87
CA SER A 95 -12.09 -6.93 16.86
C SER A 95 -13.02 -6.63 18.05
N TYR A 96 -12.98 -5.40 18.57
CA TYR A 96 -13.69 -4.97 19.78
C TYR A 96 -13.82 -3.44 19.81
N SER A 97 -14.72 -2.96 20.67
CA SER A 97 -14.93 -1.54 20.98
C SER A 97 -15.06 -1.38 22.51
N PHE A 98 -14.95 -0.14 23.00
CA PHE A 98 -15.32 0.19 24.39
C PHE A 98 -16.60 1.02 24.42
N VAL A 99 -17.40 0.84 25.47
CA VAL A 99 -18.61 1.62 25.75
C VAL A 99 -18.49 2.22 27.15
N SER A 100 -18.82 3.50 27.32
CA SER A 100 -18.85 4.18 28.61
C SER A 100 -20.23 4.72 28.91
N PHE A 101 -20.73 4.46 30.12
CA PHE A 101 -22.08 4.81 30.57
C PHE A 101 -22.03 5.98 31.55
N SER A 102 -23.17 6.64 31.75
CA SER A 102 -23.32 7.74 32.69
C SER A 102 -23.34 7.30 34.16
N SER A 103 -23.51 6.00 34.43
CA SER A 103 -23.40 5.41 35.77
C SER A 103 -22.94 3.94 35.74
N LYS A 104 -22.47 3.44 36.89
CA LYS A 104 -22.06 2.04 37.08
C LYS A 104 -23.23 1.06 36.90
N GLU A 105 -24.41 1.44 37.35
CA GLU A 105 -25.63 0.63 37.33
C GLU A 105 -26.09 0.37 35.88
N GLN A 106 -25.95 1.37 35.00
CA GLN A 106 -26.23 1.23 33.57
C GLN A 106 -25.22 0.30 32.87
N ALA A 107 -23.93 0.42 33.21
CA ALA A 107 -22.88 -0.47 32.70
C ALA A 107 -23.07 -1.93 33.17
N GLU A 108 -23.50 -2.13 34.43
CA GLU A 108 -23.85 -3.43 34.96
C GLU A 108 -25.06 -4.05 34.23
N ALA A 109 -26.18 -3.33 34.12
CA ALA A 109 -27.36 -3.79 33.41
C ALA A 109 -27.07 -4.16 31.94
N ALA A 110 -26.29 -3.33 31.25
CA ALA A 110 -25.83 -3.62 29.89
C ALA A 110 -24.96 -4.89 29.83
N ARG A 111 -24.06 -5.09 30.79
CA ARG A 111 -23.22 -6.28 30.87
C ARG A 111 -24.04 -7.54 31.17
N GLU A 112 -24.98 -7.52 32.11
CA GLU A 112 -25.79 -8.71 32.44
C GLU A 112 -26.66 -9.17 31.26
N GLY A 113 -27.31 -8.21 30.59
CA GLY A 113 -28.14 -8.45 29.41
C GLY A 113 -27.34 -8.95 28.21
N LEU A 114 -26.19 -8.34 27.92
CA LEU A 114 -25.46 -8.55 26.66
C LEU A 114 -24.25 -9.51 26.79
N HIS A 115 -23.75 -9.81 27.99
CA HIS A 115 -22.58 -10.68 28.11
C HIS A 115 -22.90 -12.13 27.69
N GLY A 116 -22.20 -12.59 26.66
CA GLY A 116 -22.34 -13.94 26.12
C GLY A 116 -23.51 -14.10 25.16
N THR A 117 -24.29 -13.05 24.88
CA THR A 117 -25.40 -13.08 23.91
C THR A 117 -24.95 -12.58 22.52
N ILE A 118 -25.70 -12.98 21.49
CA ILE A 118 -25.69 -12.30 20.18
C ILE A 118 -26.86 -11.33 20.20
N PRO A 119 -26.65 -10.00 20.21
CA PRO A 119 -27.74 -9.04 20.29
C PRO A 119 -28.74 -9.20 19.12
N PRO A 120 -30.06 -9.15 19.37
CA PRO A 120 -31.08 -9.36 18.34
C PRO A 120 -31.15 -8.25 17.27
N GLN A 121 -30.56 -7.08 17.54
CA GLN A 121 -30.50 -5.93 16.61
C GLN A 121 -29.54 -6.15 15.44
N LEU A 122 -28.56 -7.05 15.57
CA LEU A 122 -27.53 -7.26 14.55
C LEU A 122 -28.12 -7.82 13.26
N LYS A 123 -27.76 -7.23 12.12
CA LYS A 123 -28.35 -7.53 10.81
C LYS A 123 -27.81 -8.82 10.16
N VAL A 124 -26.77 -9.45 10.74
CA VAL A 124 -26.10 -10.66 10.23
C VAL A 124 -25.74 -11.67 11.33
N SER A 125 -25.53 -12.94 10.96
CA SER A 125 -25.11 -13.99 11.92
C SER A 125 -23.72 -13.70 12.48
N HIS A 126 -23.63 -13.54 13.81
CA HIS A 126 -22.50 -12.88 14.45
C HIS A 126 -21.88 -13.66 15.64
N GLN A 127 -20.73 -13.21 16.16
CA GLN A 127 -20.15 -13.77 17.39
C GLN A 127 -20.80 -13.14 18.64
N PRO A 128 -21.10 -13.92 19.70
CA PRO A 128 -21.61 -13.38 20.95
C PRO A 128 -20.65 -12.35 21.57
N PHE A 129 -21.18 -11.26 22.12
CA PHE A 129 -20.38 -10.23 22.78
C PHE A 129 -19.77 -10.79 24.08
N LEU A 130 -18.50 -10.48 24.35
CA LEU A 130 -17.83 -10.89 25.59
C LEU A 130 -17.39 -9.62 26.29
N ILE A 131 -17.97 -9.38 27.47
CA ILE A 131 -18.03 -8.07 28.10
C ILE A 131 -17.31 -8.14 29.44
N SER A 132 -16.45 -7.16 29.71
CA SER A 132 -15.70 -7.06 30.97
C SER A 132 -15.63 -5.59 31.38
N TYR A 133 -15.76 -5.35 32.68
CA TYR A 133 -15.48 -4.05 33.27
C TYR A 133 -14.00 -3.72 33.03
N VAL A 134 -13.69 -2.46 32.72
CA VAL A 134 -12.31 -1.94 32.67
C VAL A 134 -12.18 -0.70 33.55
N ARG A 135 -11.02 -0.49 34.17
CA ARG A 135 -10.81 0.65 35.08
C ARG A 135 -10.68 1.98 34.34
N GLN A 136 -10.07 1.94 33.15
CA GLN A 136 -9.85 3.07 32.26
C GLN A 136 -10.19 2.71 30.81
N LEU A 137 -10.48 3.73 30.01
CA LEU A 137 -10.37 3.63 28.54
C LEU A 137 -8.90 3.67 28.12
N PRO A 138 -8.55 3.16 26.92
CA PRO A 138 -7.19 3.30 26.40
C PRO A 138 -6.79 4.77 26.30
N ALA A 139 -5.55 5.07 26.68
CA ALA A 139 -5.03 6.42 26.67
C ALA A 139 -4.99 6.98 25.25
N SER A 140 -5.19 8.29 25.10
CA SER A 140 -4.85 8.99 23.87
C SER A 140 -3.37 8.81 23.59
N LYS A 141 -3.02 7.94 22.64
CA LYS A 141 -1.67 7.93 22.10
C LYS A 141 -1.45 9.30 21.46
N PRO A 142 -0.41 10.06 21.84
CA PRO A 142 -0.16 11.37 21.22
C PRO A 142 -0.07 11.19 19.71
N VAL A 143 -0.58 12.15 18.92
CA VAL A 143 -0.36 12.10 17.47
C VAL A 143 1.14 12.15 17.28
N ASP A 144 1.69 11.06 16.76
CA ASP A 144 3.06 11.04 16.29
C ASP A 144 3.13 12.06 15.16
N LYS A 145 3.77 13.21 15.44
CA LYS A 145 3.79 14.34 14.50
C LYS A 145 4.52 13.99 13.20
N THR A 146 5.23 12.86 13.14
CA THR A 146 5.78 12.29 11.89
C THR A 146 4.72 11.75 10.93
N LEU A 147 3.45 11.62 11.34
CA LEU A 147 2.33 11.23 10.48
C LEU A 147 1.88 12.33 9.50
N TYR A 148 2.31 13.58 9.71
CA TYR A 148 2.04 14.68 8.80
C TYR A 148 3.20 14.86 7.79
N PRO A 149 2.91 15.30 6.56
CA PRO A 149 3.92 15.85 5.66
C PRO A 149 4.73 16.95 6.35
N LYS A 150 6.03 17.07 6.05
CA LYS A 150 6.95 17.99 6.75
C LYS A 150 6.63 19.49 6.53
N ASP A 151 5.92 19.74 5.44
CA ASP A 151 5.39 21.01 4.93
C ASP A 151 3.96 21.30 5.42
N PHE A 152 3.28 20.34 6.07
CA PHE A 152 1.94 20.55 6.60
C PHE A 152 1.95 21.28 7.95
N VAL A 153 1.41 22.50 7.97
CA VAL A 153 1.17 23.28 9.18
C VAL A 153 -0.32 23.23 9.57
N LEU A 154 -0.60 22.93 10.83
CA LEU A 154 -1.92 23.11 11.45
C LEU A 154 -1.83 24.24 12.48
N VAL A 155 -2.66 25.26 12.31
CA VAL A 155 -2.92 26.30 13.30
C VAL A 155 -4.33 26.04 13.86
N GLU A 156 -4.41 25.81 15.16
CA GLU A 156 -5.68 25.67 15.89
C GLU A 156 -6.16 27.07 16.33
N ASP A 157 -7.47 27.25 16.46
CA ASP A 157 -8.12 28.49 16.94
C ASP A 157 -7.73 29.80 16.19
N TYR A 158 -7.35 29.69 14.91
CA TYR A 158 -6.94 30.82 14.06
C TYR A 158 -8.07 31.81 13.68
N ILE A 159 -9.33 31.43 13.89
CA ILE A 159 -10.51 32.30 13.80
C ILE A 159 -11.27 32.24 15.13
N THR A 160 -11.88 33.35 15.55
CA THR A 160 -12.68 33.38 16.78
C THR A 160 -14.07 32.77 16.58
N GLU A 161 -14.81 32.47 17.65
CA GLU A 161 -16.20 31.99 17.55
C GLU A 161 -17.13 33.01 16.85
N ASP A 162 -16.91 34.31 17.07
CA ASP A 162 -17.64 35.39 16.38
C ASP A 162 -17.31 35.44 14.88
N GLU A 163 -16.03 35.21 14.51
CA GLU A 163 -15.62 35.09 13.10
C GLU A 163 -16.17 33.81 12.47
N GLU A 164 -16.13 32.66 13.15
CA GLU A 164 -16.72 31.40 12.70
C GLU A 164 -18.20 31.62 12.34
N LYS A 165 -18.96 32.22 13.27
CA LYS A 165 -20.36 32.55 13.07
C LYS A 165 -20.55 33.49 11.88
N ALA A 166 -19.79 34.58 11.79
CA ALA A 166 -19.89 35.53 10.68
C ALA A 166 -19.61 34.88 9.31
N PHE A 167 -18.69 33.91 9.23
CA PHE A 167 -18.49 33.10 8.02
C PHE A 167 -19.67 32.16 7.76
N VAL A 168 -20.24 31.51 8.79
CA VAL A 168 -21.42 30.65 8.64
C VAL A 168 -22.60 31.43 8.08
N ASP A 169 -22.93 32.58 8.68
CA ASP A 169 -24.05 33.43 8.26
C ASP A 169 -23.86 33.88 6.79
N LEU A 170 -22.68 34.40 6.43
CA LEU A 170 -22.31 34.78 5.05
C LEU A 170 -22.48 33.63 4.03
N ILE A 171 -22.18 32.39 4.44
CA ILE A 171 -22.22 31.21 3.58
C ILE A 171 -23.65 30.70 3.36
N PHE A 172 -24.53 30.87 4.35
CA PHE A 172 -25.94 30.48 4.24
C PHE A 172 -26.81 31.55 3.57
N ASP A 173 -26.46 32.84 3.69
CA ASP A 173 -27.14 33.94 2.97
C ASP A 173 -26.75 34.03 1.48
N THR A 174 -25.80 33.21 1.01
CA THR A 174 -25.40 33.19 -0.40
C THR A 174 -26.36 32.34 -1.25
N GLU A 175 -27.08 32.95 -2.20
CA GLU A 175 -27.99 32.23 -3.12
C GLU A 175 -27.27 31.47 -4.24
N ASP A 176 -26.16 32.00 -4.79
CA ASP A 176 -25.37 31.37 -5.87
C ASP A 176 -24.47 30.25 -5.32
N VAL A 177 -25.11 29.09 -5.09
CA VAL A 177 -24.54 27.85 -4.58
C VAL A 177 -24.65 26.76 -5.65
N LYS A 178 -23.52 26.17 -6.05
CA LYS A 178 -23.47 25.10 -7.05
C LYS A 178 -23.49 23.73 -6.36
N SER A 179 -24.47 22.90 -6.69
CA SER A 179 -24.56 21.54 -6.16
C SER A 179 -23.69 20.58 -6.97
N LEU A 180 -22.84 19.81 -6.28
CA LEU A 180 -22.07 18.68 -6.81
C LEU A 180 -22.55 17.39 -6.14
N LYS A 181 -22.28 16.25 -6.77
CA LYS A 181 -22.73 14.90 -6.37
C LYS A 181 -22.63 14.57 -4.86
N HIS A 182 -21.62 15.12 -4.17
CA HIS A 182 -21.36 14.89 -2.74
C HIS A 182 -20.91 16.16 -1.99
N ARG A 183 -21.35 17.36 -2.42
CA ARG A 183 -21.19 18.64 -1.68
C ARG A 183 -21.84 19.80 -2.43
N ALA A 184 -22.24 20.84 -1.71
CA ALA A 184 -22.42 22.17 -2.28
C ALA A 184 -21.09 22.94 -2.32
N VAL A 185 -20.89 23.80 -3.32
CA VAL A 185 -19.70 24.67 -3.46
C VAL A 185 -20.06 26.10 -3.84
N ILE A 186 -19.23 27.03 -3.38
CA ILE A 186 -19.31 28.47 -3.69
C ILE A 186 -17.90 28.92 -4.11
N HIS A 187 -17.81 29.71 -5.19
CA HIS A 187 -16.54 30.24 -5.70
C HIS A 187 -16.50 31.76 -5.62
N TYR A 188 -15.35 32.32 -5.24
CA TYR A 188 -15.11 33.76 -5.29
C TYR A 188 -13.72 34.06 -5.86
N GLY A 189 -13.57 35.25 -6.45
CA GLY A 189 -12.40 35.63 -7.23
C GLY A 189 -12.43 34.95 -8.60
N HIS A 190 -12.23 33.63 -8.63
CA HIS A 190 -12.28 32.82 -9.84
C HIS A 190 -13.09 31.51 -9.66
N GLU A 191 -13.83 31.14 -10.70
CA GLU A 191 -14.64 29.93 -10.81
C GLU A 191 -13.76 28.70 -11.03
N PHE A 192 -14.00 27.63 -10.26
CA PHE A 192 -13.25 26.38 -10.33
C PHE A 192 -13.89 25.42 -11.35
N ASP A 193 -13.19 25.14 -12.44
CA ASP A 193 -13.55 24.19 -13.49
C ASP A 193 -13.20 22.76 -13.03
N TYR A 194 -14.20 22.02 -12.57
CA TYR A 194 -14.04 20.62 -12.12
C TYR A 194 -13.73 19.62 -13.24
N SER A 195 -13.75 20.02 -14.52
CA SER A 195 -13.28 19.17 -15.63
C SER A 195 -11.77 19.28 -15.89
N LYS A 196 -11.15 20.40 -15.47
CA LYS A 196 -9.71 20.68 -15.57
C LYS A 196 -9.00 20.78 -14.22
N ASN A 197 -9.78 20.73 -13.13
CA ASN A 197 -9.33 20.89 -11.75
C ASN A 197 -8.57 22.22 -11.51
N ALA A 198 -8.95 23.29 -12.23
CA ALA A 198 -8.26 24.57 -12.29
C ALA A 198 -9.24 25.75 -12.27
N ALA A 199 -8.77 26.97 -12.00
CA ALA A 199 -9.66 28.13 -11.76
C ALA A 199 -9.20 29.44 -12.45
N PHE A 200 -9.07 29.42 -13.79
CA PHE A 200 -8.60 30.57 -14.57
C PHE A 200 -9.69 31.57 -15.00
N LYS A 201 -10.98 31.32 -14.69
CA LYS A 201 -12.11 32.16 -15.13
C LYS A 201 -12.57 33.07 -14.00
N PRO A 202 -12.52 34.41 -14.13
CA PRO A 202 -13.03 35.32 -13.09
C PRO A 202 -14.51 35.10 -12.75
N THR A 203 -14.88 35.35 -11.50
CA THR A 203 -16.25 35.23 -10.98
C THR A 203 -16.57 36.36 -9.99
N LYS A 204 -17.64 36.22 -9.20
CA LYS A 204 -18.01 37.16 -8.14
C LYS A 204 -16.83 37.50 -7.19
N PRO A 205 -16.66 38.78 -6.78
CA PRO A 205 -15.50 39.22 -5.99
C PRO A 205 -15.50 38.59 -4.59
N ILE A 206 -14.31 38.47 -3.99
CA ILE A 206 -14.13 37.93 -2.63
C ILE A 206 -14.83 38.85 -1.62
N PRO A 207 -15.76 38.33 -0.77
CA PRO A 207 -16.48 39.14 0.21
C PRO A 207 -15.54 39.80 1.24
N PRO A 208 -15.87 40.98 1.80
CA PRO A 208 -14.98 41.70 2.71
C PRO A 208 -14.47 40.88 3.91
N LEU A 209 -15.29 40.00 4.49
CA LEU A 209 -14.89 39.13 5.60
C LEU A 209 -13.80 38.10 5.20
N ILE A 210 -13.95 37.49 4.02
CA ILE A 210 -12.95 36.56 3.46
C ILE A 210 -11.73 37.33 2.94
N SER A 211 -11.92 38.58 2.49
CA SER A 211 -10.83 39.49 2.14
C SER A 211 -9.95 39.77 3.36
N GLN A 212 -10.54 40.17 4.50
CA GLN A 212 -9.83 40.43 5.75
C GLN A 212 -9.05 39.19 6.25
N LEU A 213 -9.62 38.00 6.11
CA LEU A 213 -8.92 36.73 6.40
C LEU A 213 -7.72 36.52 5.45
N ALA A 214 -7.87 36.79 4.15
CA ALA A 214 -6.78 36.70 3.19
C ALA A 214 -5.67 37.75 3.44
N ASP A 215 -6.04 38.94 3.91
CA ASP A 215 -5.09 39.99 4.32
C ASP A 215 -4.36 39.59 5.63
N ARG A 216 -5.07 39.00 6.60
CA ARG A 216 -4.48 38.50 7.86
C ARG A 216 -3.50 37.33 7.63
N LEU A 217 -3.82 36.40 6.74
CA LEU A 217 -2.93 35.29 6.37
C LEU A 217 -1.56 35.76 5.82
N VAL A 218 -1.53 36.88 5.07
CA VAL A 218 -0.28 37.50 4.60
C VAL A 218 0.45 38.18 5.77
N MET A 219 -0.27 38.93 6.61
CA MET A 219 0.30 39.64 7.76
C MET A 219 0.96 38.69 8.78
N ASP A 220 0.34 37.53 9.02
CA ASP A 220 0.83 36.51 9.96
C ASP A 220 1.92 35.60 9.37
N SER A 221 2.38 35.88 8.13
CA SER A 221 3.33 35.06 7.38
C SER A 221 2.90 33.59 7.18
N HIS A 222 1.59 33.34 7.01
CA HIS A 222 1.07 32.02 6.63
C HIS A 222 1.03 31.80 5.11
N VAL A 223 1.15 32.88 4.32
CA VAL A 223 1.27 32.87 2.85
C VAL A 223 2.19 34.01 2.40
N ASP A 224 3.07 33.77 1.42
CA ASP A 224 3.98 34.82 0.89
C ASP A 224 3.27 35.84 -0.02
N PHE A 225 2.09 35.48 -0.51
CA PHE A 225 1.30 36.26 -1.47
C PHE A 225 -0.17 36.23 -1.10
N ARG A 226 -0.91 37.25 -1.52
CA ARG A 226 -2.35 37.35 -1.24
C ARG A 226 -3.18 36.39 -2.10
N PRO A 227 -4.01 35.52 -1.50
CA PRO A 227 -4.96 34.68 -2.25
C PRO A 227 -5.96 35.51 -3.09
N ASP A 228 -6.28 35.01 -4.28
CA ASP A 228 -7.20 35.60 -5.26
C ASP A 228 -8.23 34.60 -5.84
N GLN A 229 -8.24 33.37 -5.31
CA GLN A 229 -9.22 32.34 -5.60
C GLN A 229 -9.70 31.70 -4.30
N VAL A 230 -11.02 31.58 -4.13
CA VAL A 230 -11.63 30.95 -2.95
C VAL A 230 -12.66 29.91 -3.37
N THR A 231 -12.55 28.70 -2.80
CA THR A 231 -13.56 27.64 -2.90
C THR A 231 -14.10 27.30 -1.52
N ILE A 232 -15.36 27.63 -1.25
CA ILE A 232 -16.10 27.17 -0.08
C ILE A 232 -16.74 25.83 -0.41
N ASN A 233 -16.64 24.85 0.49
CA ASN A 233 -17.22 23.51 0.33
C ASN A 233 -18.10 23.15 1.53
N VAL A 234 -19.32 22.66 1.27
CA VAL A 234 -20.32 22.26 2.28
C VAL A 234 -20.78 20.81 2.05
N TYR A 235 -20.48 19.91 2.98
CA TYR A 235 -20.47 18.43 2.75
C TYR A 235 -21.45 17.64 3.65
N GLU A 236 -22.70 17.38 3.29
CA GLU A 236 -23.73 16.75 4.20
C GLU A 236 -23.27 15.47 4.95
N PRO A 237 -23.93 15.02 6.05
CA PRO A 237 -23.43 13.89 6.83
C PRO A 237 -23.22 12.63 5.98
N GLY A 238 -22.03 12.04 6.05
CA GLY A 238 -21.60 10.92 5.20
C GLY A 238 -21.02 11.32 3.83
N GLN A 239 -21.16 12.58 3.38
CA GLN A 239 -20.51 13.11 2.19
C GLN A 239 -19.03 13.47 2.43
N GLY A 240 -18.29 13.68 1.35
CA GLY A 240 -16.87 14.00 1.38
C GLY A 240 -16.32 14.31 -0.02
N ILE A 241 -14.99 14.38 -0.14
CA ILE A 241 -14.28 14.54 -1.41
C ILE A 241 -13.40 13.30 -1.67
N PRO A 242 -13.29 12.82 -2.91
CA PRO A 242 -12.32 11.77 -3.26
C PRO A 242 -10.87 12.21 -2.97
N SER A 243 -9.95 11.24 -2.89
CA SER A 243 -8.52 11.55 -2.86
C SER A 243 -8.08 12.20 -4.17
N HIS A 244 -7.40 13.34 -4.07
CA HIS A 244 -6.88 14.14 -5.17
C HIS A 244 -5.80 15.10 -4.62
N TYR A 245 -5.05 15.73 -5.52
CA TYR A 245 -4.26 16.92 -5.26
C TYR A 245 -4.82 18.11 -6.06
N ASP A 246 -4.49 19.32 -5.66
CA ASP A 246 -4.77 20.53 -6.45
C ASP A 246 -3.79 20.60 -7.64
N THR A 247 -4.29 21.05 -8.80
CA THR A 247 -3.50 21.05 -10.06
C THR A 247 -2.30 21.97 -9.98
N HIS A 248 -1.10 21.44 -10.24
CA HIS A 248 0.17 22.14 -10.08
C HIS A 248 0.30 23.37 -11.00
N SER A 249 -0.22 23.32 -12.23
CA SER A 249 -0.24 24.49 -13.14
C SER A 249 -1.24 25.59 -12.76
N ALA A 250 -2.23 25.29 -11.90
CA ALA A 250 -3.33 26.19 -11.61
C ALA A 250 -3.09 27.09 -10.39
N PHE A 251 -2.30 26.65 -9.42
CA PHE A 251 -2.16 27.31 -8.12
C PHE A 251 -0.72 27.43 -7.62
N GLU A 252 -0.47 28.49 -6.86
CA GLU A 252 0.76 28.67 -6.09
C GLU A 252 0.70 27.93 -4.75
N ASP A 253 1.90 27.63 -4.23
CA ASP A 253 2.13 27.01 -2.92
C ASP A 253 2.56 28.12 -1.94
N PRO A 254 1.94 28.30 -0.75
CA PRO A 254 1.00 27.41 -0.07
C PRO A 254 -0.49 27.61 -0.37
N ILE A 255 -1.27 26.52 -0.18
CA ILE A 255 -2.73 26.48 -0.20
C ILE A 255 -3.27 26.44 1.24
N VAL A 256 -4.15 27.38 1.60
CA VAL A 256 -4.74 27.47 2.95
C VAL A 256 -6.16 26.91 2.95
N CYS A 257 -6.51 26.12 3.98
CA CYS A 257 -7.85 25.53 4.11
C CYS A 257 -8.40 25.73 5.52
N VAL A 258 -9.06 26.87 5.73
CA VAL A 258 -9.72 27.20 7.00
C VAL A 258 -10.95 26.30 7.16
N ARG A 259 -11.00 25.60 8.30
CA ARG A 259 -12.13 24.76 8.71
C ARG A 259 -12.97 25.57 9.69
N ILE A 260 -14.26 25.58 9.44
CA ILE A 260 -15.26 26.26 10.26
C ILE A 260 -15.98 25.12 10.99
N VAL A 261 -17.27 24.93 10.74
CA VAL A 261 -18.12 24.00 11.49
C VAL A 261 -17.63 22.53 11.41
N ASN A 262 -17.73 21.80 12.51
CA ASN A 262 -17.67 20.32 12.55
C ASN A 262 -19.01 19.71 13.05
N ARG A 263 -19.16 18.38 12.93
CA ARG A 263 -20.46 17.72 12.67
C ARG A 263 -21.16 17.20 14.14
N LYS A 264 -22.06 16.26 14.73
CA LYS A 264 -22.99 14.95 14.85
C LYS A 264 -22.53 13.48 15.27
N HIS A 265 -22.08 12.49 14.44
CA HIS A 265 -21.05 11.43 14.86
C HIS A 265 -19.72 11.30 13.98
N ASP A 266 -18.51 11.55 14.57
CA ASP A 266 -17.09 11.60 14.04
C ASP A 266 -16.15 10.69 14.87
N ILE A 267 -14.89 10.45 14.48
CA ILE A 267 -13.91 9.70 15.32
C ILE A 267 -12.65 10.53 15.58
N ASN A 268 -12.35 10.77 16.86
CA ASN A 268 -11.13 11.44 17.29
C ASN A 268 -9.88 10.57 17.00
N PRO A 269 -8.84 11.08 16.31
CA PRO A 269 -7.68 10.27 15.91
C PRO A 269 -6.73 9.90 17.07
N LEU A 270 -6.78 10.63 18.19
CA LEU A 270 -5.99 10.36 19.40
C LEU A 270 -6.66 9.32 20.30
N THR A 271 -7.92 9.55 20.64
CA THR A 271 -8.67 8.76 21.65
C THR A 271 -9.52 7.65 21.06
N HIS A 272 -9.73 7.64 19.73
CA HIS A 272 -10.68 6.76 19.04
C HIS A 272 -12.13 6.85 19.54
N ARG A 273 -12.46 7.87 20.35
CA ARG A 273 -13.84 8.16 20.78
C ARG A 273 -14.67 8.66 19.60
N VAL A 274 -15.91 8.22 19.57
CA VAL A 274 -16.95 8.78 18.72
C VAL A 274 -17.28 10.19 19.25
N MET A 275 -16.78 11.21 18.56
CA MET A 275 -17.20 12.61 18.72
C MET A 275 -18.39 12.90 17.79
N PRO A 276 -18.81 14.16 17.61
CA PRO A 276 -19.84 14.51 16.61
C PRO A 276 -19.46 14.87 15.13
N ARG A 277 -20.10 14.25 14.08
CA ARG A 277 -20.56 14.71 12.71
C ARG A 277 -22.13 15.00 12.26
N ARG A 278 -23.02 16.11 12.15
CA ARG A 278 -23.43 17.63 12.09
C ARG A 278 -23.19 18.38 10.75
N LEU A 279 -22.85 19.70 10.69
CA LEU A 279 -22.50 20.53 9.49
C LEU A 279 -20.97 20.83 9.36
N ARG A 280 -20.41 20.77 8.14
CA ARG A 280 -18.99 20.96 7.77
C ARG A 280 -18.95 21.97 6.67
N VAL A 281 -18.19 23.02 6.94
CA VAL A 281 -17.87 24.10 6.03
C VAL A 281 -16.35 24.26 6.04
N SER A 282 -15.73 24.41 4.87
CA SER A 282 -14.31 24.77 4.77
C SER A 282 -14.09 25.75 3.63
N ILE A 283 -13.38 26.84 3.93
CA ILE A 283 -12.95 27.86 2.99
C ILE A 283 -11.52 27.52 2.57
N THR A 284 -11.36 27.10 1.31
CA THR A 284 -10.04 26.91 0.71
C THR A 284 -9.64 28.18 -0.03
N LEU A 285 -8.54 28.80 0.37
CA LEU A 285 -7.97 29.99 -0.24
C LEU A 285 -6.71 29.59 -1.04
N ARG A 286 -6.61 30.06 -2.28
CA ARG A 286 -5.49 29.81 -3.17
C ARG A 286 -5.08 31.10 -3.89
N LYS A 287 -3.85 31.12 -4.38
CA LYS A 287 -3.36 32.08 -5.37
C LYS A 287 -3.28 31.37 -6.71
N ILE A 288 -3.76 31.99 -7.78
CA ILE A 288 -3.63 31.45 -9.13
C ILE A 288 -2.19 31.58 -9.62
N ARG A 289 -1.69 30.47 -10.18
CA ARG A 289 -0.41 30.40 -10.88
C ARG A 289 -0.56 30.93 -12.31
N HIS A 290 0.42 31.70 -12.76
CA HIS A 290 0.51 32.19 -14.14
C HIS A 290 1.76 31.68 -14.88
N GLU A 291 2.81 31.29 -14.15
CA GLU A 291 4.07 30.80 -14.69
C GLU A 291 4.17 29.25 -14.64
N PRO A 292 4.97 28.60 -15.49
CA PRO A 292 5.17 27.15 -15.47
C PRO A 292 5.61 26.59 -14.10
N CYS A 293 5.00 25.49 -13.64
CA CYS A 293 5.32 24.93 -12.32
C CYS A 293 6.65 24.17 -12.30
N GLN A 294 7.53 24.54 -11.36
CA GLN A 294 8.90 24.03 -11.22
C GLN A 294 9.15 23.15 -9.97
N CYS A 295 8.08 22.59 -9.37
CA CYS A 295 8.19 21.73 -8.18
C CYS A 295 9.10 20.50 -8.40
N GLN A 296 9.59 19.86 -7.33
CA GLN A 296 10.42 18.66 -7.47
C GLN A 296 9.64 17.39 -7.90
N TYR A 297 8.31 17.38 -7.73
CA TYR A 297 7.43 16.22 -7.96
C TYR A 297 6.93 16.17 -9.41
N LYS A 298 7.80 15.77 -10.34
CA LYS A 298 7.51 15.81 -11.79
C LYS A 298 6.38 14.87 -12.21
N GLU A 299 6.32 13.70 -11.59
CA GLU A 299 5.39 12.61 -11.87
C GLU A 299 3.93 12.94 -11.48
N PHE A 300 3.76 13.99 -10.67
CA PHE A 300 2.46 14.52 -10.22
C PHE A 300 2.16 15.90 -10.83
N CYS A 301 3.09 16.45 -11.62
CA CYS A 301 2.97 17.76 -12.23
C CYS A 301 2.27 17.66 -13.58
N ASP A 302 1.14 18.34 -13.73
CA ASP A 302 0.42 18.42 -15.01
C ASP A 302 1.12 19.31 -16.05
N TRP A 303 2.11 20.12 -15.61
CA TRP A 303 3.04 20.80 -16.50
C TRP A 303 4.23 19.89 -16.83
N ASP A 304 4.19 19.26 -18.01
CA ASP A 304 5.30 18.47 -18.56
C ASP A 304 6.48 19.37 -18.98
N ARG A 305 7.69 18.94 -18.66
CA ARG A 305 8.93 19.72 -18.82
C ARG A 305 9.63 19.30 -20.11
N GLU A 306 9.18 19.91 -21.21
CA GLU A 306 9.71 19.69 -22.56
C GLU A 306 9.63 18.22 -23.04
N GLY A 307 8.69 17.44 -22.48
CA GLY A 307 8.49 16.03 -22.84
C GLY A 307 9.14 15.02 -21.88
N GLU A 308 9.56 15.44 -20.69
CA GLU A 308 10.16 14.55 -19.68
C GLU A 308 9.20 13.45 -19.20
N MET A 309 7.90 13.76 -19.08
CA MET A 309 6.83 12.81 -18.72
C MET A 309 5.90 12.47 -19.89
N ALA A 310 6.23 12.90 -21.12
CA ALA A 310 5.45 12.59 -22.31
C ALA A 310 5.44 11.09 -22.64
N VAL A 311 4.41 10.66 -23.38
CA VAL A 311 4.38 9.33 -23.98
C VAL A 311 5.56 9.20 -24.96
N PRO A 312 6.43 8.17 -24.83
CA PRO A 312 7.55 7.94 -25.72
C PRO A 312 7.19 7.98 -27.20
N SER A 313 7.98 8.71 -27.98
CA SER A 313 7.88 8.80 -29.44
C SER A 313 8.90 7.91 -30.16
N ASP A 314 9.80 7.26 -29.42
CA ASP A 314 10.88 6.42 -29.93
C ASP A 314 11.28 5.31 -28.92
N ASP A 315 11.89 4.24 -29.42
CA ASP A 315 12.27 3.06 -28.60
C ASP A 315 13.29 3.40 -27.49
N LYS A 316 14.14 4.42 -27.68
CA LYS A 316 15.17 4.81 -26.70
C LYS A 316 14.58 5.67 -25.58
N SER A 317 13.55 6.47 -25.84
CA SER A 317 12.75 7.09 -24.76
C SER A 317 11.86 6.07 -24.04
N ALA A 318 11.27 5.11 -24.77
CA ALA A 318 10.49 4.03 -24.16
C ALA A 318 11.34 3.17 -23.21
N LEU A 319 12.49 2.67 -23.68
CA LEU A 319 13.42 1.87 -22.87
C LEU A 319 13.97 2.62 -21.66
N ARG A 320 14.10 3.96 -21.72
CA ARG A 320 14.47 4.77 -20.55
C ARG A 320 13.37 4.75 -19.48
N ILE A 321 12.11 4.96 -19.87
CA ILE A 321 10.96 4.92 -18.96
C ILE A 321 10.76 3.51 -18.40
N GLU A 322 10.91 2.47 -19.21
CA GLU A 322 10.82 1.07 -18.75
C GLU A 322 11.91 0.73 -17.73
N ASN A 323 13.18 1.11 -17.99
CA ASN A 323 14.26 0.89 -17.03
C ASN A 323 14.04 1.62 -15.70
N GLN A 324 13.51 2.86 -15.75
CA GLN A 324 13.28 3.68 -14.55
C GLN A 324 12.04 3.22 -13.74
N TYR A 325 10.90 3.01 -14.41
CA TYR A 325 9.60 2.82 -13.76
C TYR A 325 9.08 1.36 -13.76
N VAL A 326 9.74 0.46 -14.49
CA VAL A 326 9.50 -0.99 -14.39
C VAL A 326 10.69 -1.66 -13.72
N SER A 327 11.84 -1.75 -14.38
CA SER A 327 13.01 -2.50 -13.87
C SER A 327 13.47 -1.99 -12.50
N GLY A 328 13.86 -0.71 -12.42
CA GLY A 328 14.31 -0.10 -11.17
C GLY A 328 13.25 -0.07 -10.07
N VAL A 329 11.95 -0.03 -10.40
CA VAL A 329 10.88 -0.13 -9.40
C VAL A 329 10.78 -1.55 -8.86
N TYR A 330 10.72 -2.57 -9.72
CA TYR A 330 10.55 -3.95 -9.28
C TYR A 330 11.74 -4.46 -8.46
N GLU A 331 12.98 -4.07 -8.80
CA GLU A 331 14.15 -4.32 -7.95
C GLU A 331 13.96 -3.75 -6.53
N ASN A 332 13.57 -2.48 -6.41
CA ASN A 332 13.42 -1.81 -5.12
C ASN A 332 12.22 -2.31 -4.30
N ILE A 333 11.13 -2.78 -4.92
CA ILE A 333 9.93 -3.23 -4.21
C ILE A 333 9.81 -4.75 -4.01
N ALA A 334 10.73 -5.56 -4.56
CA ALA A 334 10.61 -7.01 -4.66
C ALA A 334 10.19 -7.71 -3.35
N SER A 335 10.80 -7.32 -2.22
CA SER A 335 10.50 -7.85 -0.88
C SER A 335 9.04 -7.60 -0.45
N HIS A 336 8.59 -6.34 -0.48
CA HIS A 336 7.21 -5.97 -0.14
C HIS A 336 6.17 -6.45 -1.18
N PHE A 337 6.59 -6.59 -2.45
CA PHE A 337 5.77 -7.21 -3.48
C PHE A 337 5.48 -8.69 -3.14
N ASP A 338 6.46 -9.43 -2.62
CA ASP A 338 6.27 -10.83 -2.25
C ASP A 338 5.22 -11.00 -1.14
N GLU A 339 5.39 -10.28 -0.03
CA GLU A 339 4.45 -10.28 1.11
C GLU A 339 2.99 -10.03 0.68
N THR A 340 2.80 -9.13 -0.30
CA THR A 340 1.48 -8.63 -0.70
C THR A 340 0.87 -9.33 -1.92
N ARG A 341 1.55 -10.29 -2.57
CA ARG A 341 1.12 -10.86 -3.87
C ARG A 341 1.03 -12.39 -3.97
N PHE A 342 0.96 -13.09 -2.84
CA PHE A 342 0.75 -14.55 -2.75
C PHE A 342 -0.52 -15.11 -3.45
N SER A 343 -1.53 -14.28 -3.71
CA SER A 343 -2.81 -14.75 -4.29
C SER A 343 -2.70 -15.14 -5.77
N SER A 344 -2.70 -16.46 -6.02
CA SER A 344 -2.70 -17.08 -7.35
C SER A 344 -4.10 -17.09 -7.99
N TRP A 345 -4.20 -16.64 -9.25
CA TRP A 345 -5.46 -16.38 -9.95
C TRP A 345 -6.25 -17.64 -10.33
N THR A 346 -7.58 -17.55 -10.30
CA THR A 346 -8.50 -18.68 -10.58
C THR A 346 -8.38 -19.22 -12.01
N GLY A 347 -8.10 -18.35 -13.00
CA GLY A 347 -7.88 -18.77 -14.39
C GLY A 347 -6.62 -19.64 -14.53
N VAL A 348 -5.48 -19.16 -14.03
CA VAL A 348 -4.20 -19.88 -14.07
C VAL A 348 -4.28 -21.20 -13.30
N LYS A 349 -4.95 -21.23 -12.14
CA LYS A 349 -5.25 -22.48 -11.40
C LYS A 349 -6.03 -23.50 -12.24
N LYS A 350 -7.06 -23.08 -12.98
CA LYS A 350 -7.82 -23.98 -13.87
C LYS A 350 -6.95 -24.51 -15.02
N PHE A 351 -6.08 -23.67 -15.59
CA PHE A 351 -5.15 -24.08 -16.63
C PHE A 351 -4.15 -25.12 -16.13
N MET A 352 -3.41 -24.84 -15.05
CA MET A 352 -2.42 -25.77 -14.49
C MET A 352 -3.06 -27.11 -14.08
N ASN A 353 -4.24 -27.08 -13.44
CA ASN A 353 -4.97 -28.30 -13.03
C ASN A 353 -5.50 -29.14 -14.21
N ALA A 354 -5.49 -28.62 -15.44
CA ALA A 354 -5.89 -29.34 -16.65
C ALA A 354 -4.71 -29.94 -17.43
N LEU A 355 -3.46 -29.64 -17.03
CA LEU A 355 -2.26 -30.18 -17.66
C LEU A 355 -1.97 -31.62 -17.18
N PRO A 356 -1.53 -32.53 -18.06
CA PRO A 356 -0.98 -33.81 -17.65
C PRO A 356 0.24 -33.66 -16.73
N ALA A 357 0.44 -34.60 -15.81
CA ALA A 357 1.64 -34.67 -15.00
C ALA A 357 2.92 -34.72 -15.87
N HIS A 358 3.98 -34.07 -15.40
CA HIS A 358 5.26 -33.85 -16.09
C HIS A 358 5.21 -32.93 -17.32
N SER A 359 4.08 -32.23 -17.57
CA SER A 359 4.06 -31.14 -18.56
C SER A 359 5.01 -30.01 -18.14
N VAL A 360 5.72 -29.44 -19.11
CA VAL A 360 6.60 -28.27 -18.91
C VAL A 360 5.77 -26.98 -18.99
N VAL A 361 5.94 -26.10 -18.00
CA VAL A 361 5.30 -24.78 -17.92
C VAL A 361 6.37 -23.70 -17.82
N TYR A 362 6.26 -22.69 -18.67
CA TYR A 362 7.06 -21.46 -18.60
C TYR A 362 6.22 -20.33 -18.01
N ASP A 363 6.71 -19.71 -16.93
CA ASP A 363 6.11 -18.55 -16.26
C ASP A 363 7.01 -17.33 -16.57
N VAL A 364 6.62 -16.52 -17.56
CA VAL A 364 7.41 -15.38 -18.06
C VAL A 364 6.89 -14.10 -17.40
N GLY A 365 7.76 -13.41 -16.65
CA GLY A 365 7.32 -12.44 -15.63
C GLY A 365 6.78 -13.16 -14.39
N CYS A 366 7.47 -14.21 -13.92
CA CYS A 366 7.02 -15.05 -12.81
C CYS A 366 6.94 -14.31 -11.45
N GLY A 367 7.55 -13.13 -11.36
CA GLY A 367 7.61 -12.30 -10.17
C GLY A 367 8.11 -13.08 -8.96
N ASN A 368 7.32 -13.10 -7.89
CA ASN A 368 7.66 -13.80 -6.66
C ASN A 368 7.51 -15.35 -6.72
N GLY A 369 7.25 -15.92 -7.90
CA GLY A 369 7.21 -17.37 -8.14
C GLY A 369 5.96 -18.09 -7.68
N LYS A 370 4.86 -17.37 -7.41
CA LYS A 370 3.62 -17.93 -6.82
C LYS A 370 2.97 -19.09 -7.61
N TYR A 371 3.32 -19.29 -8.88
CA TYR A 371 2.86 -20.43 -9.70
C TYR A 371 3.90 -21.57 -9.82
N LEU A 372 5.17 -21.30 -9.51
CA LEU A 372 6.28 -22.26 -9.55
C LEU A 372 6.28 -23.21 -8.35
N LEU A 373 5.83 -22.73 -7.18
CA LEU A 373 5.93 -23.42 -5.89
C LEU A 373 4.87 -24.51 -5.57
N PRO A 374 3.65 -24.52 -6.16
CA PRO A 374 2.70 -25.62 -5.96
C PRO A 374 3.27 -26.97 -6.44
N ASN A 375 3.18 -27.99 -5.57
CA ASN A 375 3.52 -29.36 -5.90
C ASN A 375 2.35 -30.07 -6.59
N ASP A 376 2.24 -29.90 -7.90
CA ASP A 376 1.17 -30.43 -8.77
C ASP A 376 1.71 -31.41 -9.83
N GLY A 377 2.98 -31.81 -9.73
CA GLY A 377 3.62 -32.76 -10.65
C GLY A 377 4.01 -32.17 -12.01
N LEU A 378 3.91 -30.86 -12.19
CA LEU A 378 4.36 -30.16 -13.40
C LEU A 378 5.85 -29.78 -13.30
N ILE A 379 6.55 -29.72 -14.44
CA ILE A 379 7.92 -29.21 -14.53
C ILE A 379 7.82 -27.72 -14.82
N LYS A 380 8.35 -26.86 -13.93
CA LYS A 380 8.10 -25.42 -14.00
C LYS A 380 9.40 -24.64 -14.09
N ILE A 381 9.47 -23.75 -15.08
CA ILE A 381 10.58 -22.84 -15.32
C ILE A 381 10.00 -21.44 -15.28
N GLY A 382 10.61 -20.55 -14.50
CA GLY A 382 10.21 -19.15 -14.43
C GLY A 382 11.37 -18.23 -14.80
N CYS A 383 11.06 -17.13 -15.45
CA CYS A 383 11.99 -16.02 -15.64
C CYS A 383 11.29 -14.69 -15.34
N ASP A 384 12.08 -13.72 -14.90
CA ASP A 384 11.66 -12.33 -14.71
C ASP A 384 12.78 -11.40 -15.19
N MET A 385 12.48 -10.12 -15.38
CA MET A 385 13.50 -9.10 -15.66
C MET A 385 14.11 -8.53 -14.38
N SER A 386 13.42 -8.68 -13.24
CA SER A 386 13.92 -8.30 -11.92
C SER A 386 14.79 -9.41 -11.32
N GLN A 387 16.07 -9.10 -11.07
CA GLN A 387 16.99 -9.99 -10.37
C GLN A 387 16.50 -10.24 -8.93
N MET A 388 16.04 -9.21 -8.21
CA MET A 388 15.55 -9.38 -6.85
C MET A 388 14.33 -10.31 -6.76
N LEU A 389 13.43 -10.27 -7.75
CA LEU A 389 12.32 -11.23 -7.85
C LEU A 389 12.82 -12.64 -8.19
N CYS A 390 13.79 -12.79 -9.11
CA CYS A 390 14.43 -14.08 -9.38
C CYS A 390 15.16 -14.68 -8.16
N GLU A 391 15.84 -13.87 -7.33
CA GLU A 391 16.48 -14.32 -6.09
C GLU A 391 15.45 -14.77 -5.03
N ILE A 392 14.33 -14.05 -4.92
CA ILE A 392 13.18 -14.44 -4.10
C ILE A 392 12.58 -15.78 -4.58
N VAL A 393 12.53 -16.03 -5.89
CA VAL A 393 12.10 -17.30 -6.48
C VAL A 393 13.10 -18.42 -6.16
N GLN A 394 14.38 -18.21 -6.46
CA GLN A 394 15.47 -19.16 -6.21
C GLN A 394 15.46 -19.60 -4.74
N ASN A 395 15.26 -18.67 -3.81
CA ASN A 395 15.20 -18.95 -2.38
C ASN A 395 14.01 -19.79 -1.91
N LYS A 396 12.94 -19.91 -2.70
CA LYS A 396 11.77 -20.75 -2.40
C LYS A 396 11.74 -22.06 -3.21
N VAL A 397 12.33 -22.04 -4.41
CA VAL A 397 12.43 -23.22 -5.29
C VAL A 397 13.54 -24.15 -4.79
N LEU A 398 14.74 -23.62 -4.49
CA LEU A 398 15.69 -24.34 -3.65
C LEU A 398 15.23 -24.25 -2.19
N LYS A 399 14.82 -25.41 -1.68
CA LYS A 399 14.55 -25.69 -0.27
C LYS A 399 15.84 -26.15 0.41
N PRO A 400 15.93 -26.10 1.76
CA PRO A 400 16.97 -26.83 2.51
C PRO A 400 17.10 -28.29 2.04
N GLY A 401 18.35 -28.74 1.82
CA GLY A 401 18.67 -30.03 1.21
C GLY A 401 18.51 -30.11 -0.32
N GLY A 402 18.02 -29.05 -0.97
CA GLY A 402 17.95 -28.94 -2.43
C GLY A 402 19.29 -28.58 -3.06
N LYS A 403 19.59 -29.16 -4.23
CA LYS A 403 20.84 -28.95 -4.97
C LYS A 403 20.67 -27.98 -6.13
N ALA A 404 21.73 -27.22 -6.43
CA ALA A 404 21.90 -26.49 -7.68
C ALA A 404 23.24 -26.89 -8.33
N CYS A 405 23.29 -26.80 -9.66
CA CYS A 405 24.52 -26.90 -10.45
C CYS A 405 24.71 -25.56 -11.19
N ILE A 406 25.91 -24.99 -11.10
CA ILE A 406 26.25 -23.68 -11.66
C ILE A 406 27.47 -23.86 -12.56
N THR A 407 27.41 -23.34 -13.79
CA THR A 407 28.49 -23.45 -14.78
C THR A 407 28.94 -22.07 -15.25
N VAL A 408 30.24 -21.80 -15.22
CA VAL A 408 30.84 -20.52 -15.64
C VAL A 408 32.12 -20.74 -16.43
N TRP A 409 32.45 -19.84 -17.35
CA TRP A 409 33.69 -19.93 -18.14
C TRP A 409 34.91 -19.69 -17.26
N SER A 410 35.91 -20.57 -17.32
CA SER A 410 37.20 -20.41 -16.62
C SER A 410 38.16 -19.58 -17.48
N MET A 411 38.89 -18.66 -16.86
CA MET A 411 39.92 -17.85 -17.52
C MET A 411 41.05 -18.73 -18.08
N ASP A 412 41.46 -19.77 -17.34
CA ASP A 412 42.34 -20.81 -17.87
C ASP A 412 41.55 -21.81 -18.74
N GLN A 413 41.88 -21.85 -20.03
CA GLN A 413 41.27 -22.76 -21.02
C GLN A 413 42.11 -24.03 -21.26
N SER A 414 43.19 -24.25 -20.51
CA SER A 414 44.09 -25.40 -20.69
C SER A 414 43.33 -26.73 -20.70
N ASN A 415 43.85 -27.68 -21.51
CA ASN A 415 43.31 -29.03 -21.67
C ASN A 415 41.88 -29.15 -22.22
N SER A 416 41.21 -28.05 -22.58
CA SER A 416 39.91 -28.08 -23.25
C SER A 416 40.01 -28.40 -24.75
N GLU A 417 38.96 -29.00 -25.33
CA GLU A 417 38.81 -29.09 -26.79
C GLU A 417 38.72 -27.69 -27.42
N TYR A 418 38.20 -26.70 -26.69
CA TYR A 418 38.18 -25.31 -27.14
C TYR A 418 39.59 -24.75 -27.35
N ALA A 419 40.60 -25.13 -26.56
CA ALA A 419 41.98 -24.72 -26.81
C ALA A 419 42.51 -25.34 -28.12
N LYS A 420 42.30 -26.65 -28.32
CA LYS A 420 42.74 -27.36 -29.54
C LYS A 420 42.09 -26.81 -30.82
N MET A 421 40.86 -26.31 -30.73
CA MET A 421 40.16 -25.64 -31.84
C MET A 421 40.72 -24.24 -32.17
N ARG A 422 41.59 -23.66 -31.32
CA ARG A 422 42.10 -22.28 -31.44
C ARG A 422 43.55 -22.19 -31.95
N ASP A 423 44.31 -23.28 -31.93
CA ASP A 423 45.72 -23.30 -32.34
C ASP A 423 45.95 -22.81 -33.79
N ASN A 424 45.01 -23.06 -34.70
CA ASN A 424 45.09 -22.69 -36.12
C ASN A 424 44.75 -21.22 -36.46
N LYS A 425 44.93 -20.28 -35.51
CA LYS A 425 44.71 -18.85 -35.76
C LYS A 425 46.01 -18.04 -35.61
N ASP A 426 46.23 -17.10 -36.51
CA ASP A 426 47.26 -16.07 -36.34
C ASP A 426 46.87 -15.11 -35.21
N SER A 427 47.80 -14.83 -34.31
CA SER A 427 47.64 -13.82 -33.26
C SER A 427 47.92 -12.44 -33.83
N VAL A 428 46.90 -11.57 -33.81
CA VAL A 428 47.02 -10.17 -34.28
C VAL A 428 47.12 -9.24 -33.07
N ILE A 429 48.04 -8.27 -33.13
CA ILE A 429 48.35 -7.25 -32.11
C ILE A 429 49.26 -7.75 -30.96
N GLU A 430 50.58 -7.62 -31.18
CA GLU A 430 51.43 -7.04 -30.14
C GLU A 430 51.01 -5.58 -29.95
N GLU A 431 50.48 -5.18 -28.78
CA GLU A 431 50.73 -3.85 -28.18
C GLU A 431 50.06 -3.61 -26.80
N ALA A 432 50.64 -2.64 -26.07
CA ALA A 432 50.08 -1.90 -24.95
C ALA A 432 49.48 -2.70 -23.76
N LYS A 433 50.29 -2.83 -22.70
CA LYS A 433 49.86 -3.24 -21.34
C LYS A 433 49.03 -2.15 -20.65
N LYS A 434 47.75 -2.04 -21.02
CA LYS A 434 46.74 -1.28 -20.29
C LYS A 434 45.47 -2.10 -20.09
N LEU A 435 44.90 -2.01 -18.88
CA LEU A 435 43.69 -2.69 -18.41
C LEU A 435 42.49 -1.73 -18.28
N ASP A 436 42.59 -0.52 -18.85
CA ASP A 436 41.63 0.57 -18.72
C ASP A 436 40.41 0.47 -19.67
N ARG A 437 40.20 -0.69 -20.31
CA ARG A 437 39.09 -0.93 -21.25
C ARG A 437 38.80 -2.42 -21.46
N LEU A 438 37.56 -2.72 -21.85
CA LEU A 438 37.18 -4.05 -22.36
C LEU A 438 37.95 -4.35 -23.66
N ARG A 439 38.66 -5.49 -23.70
CA ARG A 439 39.27 -6.02 -24.92
C ARG A 439 38.27 -6.89 -25.69
N VAL A 440 38.53 -7.10 -26.98
CA VAL A 440 37.84 -8.11 -27.78
C VAL A 440 38.67 -9.40 -27.75
N HIS A 441 38.02 -10.55 -27.53
CA HIS A 441 38.68 -11.85 -27.57
C HIS A 441 39.19 -12.16 -28.98
N ASP A 442 40.50 -12.38 -29.13
CA ASP A 442 41.12 -12.75 -30.40
C ASP A 442 40.75 -14.18 -30.84
N GLY A 443 40.37 -15.01 -29.87
CA GLY A 443 40.08 -16.42 -30.04
C GLY A 443 41.24 -17.33 -29.68
N LYS A 444 42.22 -16.91 -28.87
CA LYS A 444 43.18 -17.78 -28.19
C LYS A 444 42.92 -17.82 -26.69
N GLU A 445 43.61 -16.98 -25.92
CA GLU A 445 43.66 -16.98 -24.45
C GLU A 445 42.85 -15.82 -23.85
N PHE A 446 42.32 -16.01 -22.64
CA PHE A 446 41.63 -14.93 -21.93
C PHE A 446 42.65 -14.06 -21.18
N VAL A 447 43.00 -12.93 -21.79
CA VAL A 447 44.00 -11.97 -21.25
C VAL A 447 43.46 -11.03 -20.16
N GLN A 448 42.14 -11.05 -19.91
CA GLN A 448 41.46 -10.34 -18.81
C GLN A 448 40.10 -11.02 -18.54
N GLN A 449 39.56 -10.85 -17.32
CA GLN A 449 38.30 -11.46 -16.90
C GLN A 449 37.09 -10.85 -17.65
N ASP A 450 36.95 -9.53 -17.64
CA ASP A 450 35.86 -8.82 -18.32
C ASP A 450 36.23 -8.47 -19.77
N LEU A 451 35.59 -9.11 -20.75
CA LEU A 451 35.90 -8.91 -22.17
C LEU A 451 34.69 -9.08 -23.11
N LEU A 452 34.88 -8.66 -24.37
CA LEU A 452 33.91 -8.82 -25.45
C LEU A 452 34.27 -10.03 -26.32
N VAL A 453 33.42 -11.05 -26.36
CA VAL A 453 33.60 -12.24 -27.21
C VAL A 453 32.80 -12.07 -28.50
N PRO A 454 33.45 -11.97 -29.67
CA PRO A 454 32.76 -11.80 -30.95
C PRO A 454 32.01 -13.08 -31.33
N TRP A 455 30.76 -12.93 -31.75
CA TRP A 455 29.93 -13.97 -32.34
C TRP A 455 29.66 -13.61 -33.81
N ARG A 456 30.12 -14.44 -34.74
CA ARG A 456 29.91 -14.22 -36.18
C ARG A 456 28.76 -15.08 -36.68
N ILE A 457 27.93 -14.53 -37.57
CA ILE A 457 26.91 -15.30 -38.28
C ILE A 457 27.50 -15.71 -39.64
N ASP A 458 27.74 -17.01 -39.80
CA ASP A 458 28.23 -17.57 -41.06
C ASP A 458 27.20 -17.34 -42.18
N GLY A 459 27.69 -16.91 -43.34
CA GLY A 459 26.86 -16.58 -44.50
C GLY A 459 26.36 -15.14 -44.57
N THR A 460 26.12 -14.44 -43.44
CA THR A 460 25.80 -13.00 -43.46
C THR A 460 27.02 -12.10 -43.22
N GLY A 461 28.01 -12.59 -42.47
CA GLY A 461 29.22 -11.83 -42.11
C GLY A 461 29.03 -10.87 -40.94
N GLU A 462 27.82 -10.79 -40.38
CA GLU A 462 27.51 -9.96 -39.21
C GLU A 462 28.28 -10.45 -37.98
N THR A 463 28.73 -9.50 -37.14
CA THR A 463 29.48 -9.80 -35.91
C THR A 463 28.86 -9.07 -34.72
N PHE A 464 28.41 -9.84 -33.72
CA PHE A 464 27.83 -9.34 -32.48
C PHE A 464 28.86 -9.45 -31.35
N MET A 465 29.08 -8.37 -30.60
CA MET A 465 30.00 -8.37 -29.45
C MET A 465 29.23 -8.73 -28.19
N ARG A 466 29.60 -9.84 -27.54
CA ARG A 466 28.95 -10.32 -26.30
C ARG A 466 29.85 -10.04 -25.11
N TYR A 467 29.34 -9.40 -24.06
CA TYR A 467 30.06 -9.29 -22.80
C TYR A 467 30.21 -10.66 -22.14
N TYR A 468 31.39 -10.97 -21.63
CA TYR A 468 31.65 -12.09 -20.74
C TYR A 468 32.54 -11.63 -19.59
N HIS A 469 32.23 -12.13 -18.40
CA HIS A 469 33.19 -12.23 -17.30
C HIS A 469 33.66 -13.69 -17.23
N VAL A 470 34.96 -13.94 -17.35
CA VAL A 470 35.54 -15.29 -17.20
C VAL A 470 36.25 -15.40 -15.86
N PHE A 471 35.96 -16.48 -15.14
CA PHE A 471 36.30 -16.63 -13.73
C PHE A 471 37.76 -17.05 -13.54
N ALA A 472 38.44 -16.40 -12.61
CA ALA A 472 39.76 -16.78 -12.13
C ALA A 472 39.71 -18.06 -11.27
N GLU A 473 40.88 -18.61 -10.95
CA GLU A 473 40.98 -19.70 -9.97
C GLU A 473 40.63 -19.19 -8.56
N GLY A 474 39.86 -19.99 -7.79
CA GLY A 474 39.37 -19.62 -6.46
C GLY A 474 38.13 -18.71 -6.45
N GLU A 475 38.00 -17.78 -7.40
CA GLU A 475 36.95 -16.74 -7.44
C GLU A 475 35.52 -17.29 -7.33
N MET A 476 35.21 -18.39 -8.03
CA MET A 476 33.90 -19.04 -7.95
C MET A 476 33.62 -19.59 -6.53
N GLU A 477 34.64 -20.10 -5.86
CA GLU A 477 34.52 -20.63 -4.50
C GLU A 477 34.31 -19.50 -3.48
N ASP A 478 35.09 -18.42 -3.57
CA ASP A 478 34.96 -17.26 -2.71
C ASP A 478 33.60 -16.57 -2.86
N LEU A 479 33.10 -16.43 -4.10
CA LEU A 479 31.75 -15.92 -4.36
C LEU A 479 30.67 -16.82 -3.74
N LEU A 480 30.73 -18.13 -3.94
CA LEU A 480 29.76 -19.06 -3.34
C LEU A 480 29.83 -19.07 -1.80
N ARG A 481 31.02 -18.90 -1.21
CA ARG A 481 31.20 -18.75 0.24
C ARG A 481 30.63 -17.42 0.76
N SER A 482 30.70 -16.35 -0.04
CA SER A 482 30.21 -15.02 0.36
C SER A 482 28.68 -14.90 0.45
N VAL A 483 27.93 -15.65 -0.36
CA VAL A 483 26.46 -15.67 -0.36
C VAL A 483 25.87 -16.25 0.94
N GLY A 484 26.52 -17.27 1.49
CA GLY A 484 26.03 -18.00 2.67
C GLY A 484 24.79 -18.87 2.39
N GLY A 485 24.27 -19.54 3.42
CA GLY A 485 23.07 -20.38 3.32
C GLY A 485 23.17 -21.63 2.44
N CYS A 486 24.36 -21.97 1.95
CA CYS A 486 24.63 -23.19 1.17
C CYS A 486 25.97 -23.83 1.55
N SER A 487 26.07 -25.15 1.38
CA SER A 487 27.34 -25.86 1.31
C SER A 487 27.74 -26.06 -0.14
N ILE A 488 29.04 -25.94 -0.42
CA ILE A 488 29.65 -26.37 -1.66
C ILE A 488 29.88 -27.88 -1.55
N ASP A 489 29.33 -28.65 -2.48
CA ASP A 489 29.45 -30.11 -2.50
C ASP A 489 30.66 -30.55 -3.34
N SER A 490 30.83 -29.94 -4.51
CA SER A 490 32.06 -30.00 -5.33
C SER A 490 32.21 -28.74 -6.18
N ILE A 491 33.46 -28.42 -6.54
CA ILE A 491 33.80 -27.56 -7.67
C ILE A 491 34.77 -28.33 -8.54
N GLU A 492 34.41 -28.50 -9.81
CA GLU A 492 35.14 -29.29 -10.80
C GLU A 492 35.42 -28.41 -12.02
N LYS A 493 36.44 -28.78 -12.81
CA LYS A 493 36.82 -28.05 -14.02
C LYS A 493 36.74 -28.98 -15.24
N GLU A 494 35.82 -28.67 -16.15
CA GLU A 494 35.60 -29.44 -17.37
C GLU A 494 35.55 -28.51 -18.59
N GLN A 495 36.31 -28.85 -19.63
CA GLN A 495 36.26 -28.19 -20.95
C GLN A 495 36.31 -26.65 -20.89
N GLY A 496 37.19 -26.09 -20.03
CA GLY A 496 37.33 -24.63 -19.88
C GLY A 496 36.18 -23.96 -19.12
N ASN A 497 35.38 -24.71 -18.37
CA ASN A 497 34.35 -24.20 -17.46
C ASN A 497 34.64 -24.67 -16.03
N TYR A 498 34.31 -23.83 -15.05
CA TYR A 498 34.10 -24.30 -13.68
C TYR A 498 32.65 -24.74 -13.52
N ILE A 499 32.47 -25.87 -12.82
CA ILE A 499 31.17 -26.48 -12.54
C ILE A 499 31.09 -26.66 -11.02
N ALA A 500 30.19 -25.93 -10.37
CA ALA A 500 29.95 -26.04 -8.93
C ALA A 500 28.62 -26.74 -8.67
N VAL A 501 28.65 -27.76 -7.80
CA VAL A 501 27.45 -28.35 -7.20
C VAL A 501 27.34 -27.82 -5.77
N ILE A 502 26.19 -27.23 -5.44
CA ILE A 502 25.91 -26.70 -4.09
C ILE A 502 24.61 -27.29 -3.54
N THR A 503 24.56 -27.53 -2.23
CA THR A 503 23.35 -27.87 -1.48
C THR A 503 22.94 -26.69 -0.61
N LYS A 504 21.68 -26.25 -0.66
CA LYS A 504 21.14 -25.24 0.25
C LYS A 504 20.96 -25.82 1.66
N GLN A 505 21.32 -25.05 2.70
CA GLN A 505 21.17 -25.43 4.11
C GLN A 505 19.78 -25.12 4.66
#